data_AF-A0AA45WI80-F1
#
_entry.id   AF-A0AA45WI80-F1
#
_cell.length_a   1.000
_cell.length_b   1.000
_cell.length_c   1.000
_cell.angle_alpha   90.00
_cell.angle_beta   90.00
_cell.angle_gamma   90.00
#
_symmetry.space_group_name_H-M   'P 1'
#
loop_
_entity.id
_entity.type
_entity.pdbx_description
1 polymer ?
#
loop_
_entity_poly.entity_id
_entity_poly.type
_entity_poly.pdbx_seq_one_letter_code
_entity_poly.pdbx_strand_id
1 'polypeptide(L)'
;MVYPHDMNPYLYYGNLPQPNRQVCDAILAGIKREATEIDLLGRLVKFAPNQKHKREILQTLEDEKAYLHQLTDLYVMLTGRQPVYQIDQVPFDSYEEGIQKAYEVATRDYKENWNSYLLTQHSPVGEVFLSACHNEMHHANRLSSLSFNQVGIELKDYGKTPFVVNIEKATKQNNTYRTALWTGDHLQVTLMCIGVGDDIGLEVHPTVDQFLRIEQGRGLVQMGDSKDRLDFRAEVYDDYAIMVPAGKWHNLTNTGNKPLKLYSIYAPPEHPFGTVHRTKADAMEAER
;
A
#
# COMPACT_ATOMS: atom_id res chain seq x y z
N MET A 1 -26.14 -12.28 34.15
CA MET A 1 -26.39 -10.83 34.20
C MET A 1 -26.95 -10.43 32.84
N VAL A 2 -28.20 -9.98 32.82
CA VAL A 2 -28.91 -9.53 31.62
C VAL A 2 -28.73 -8.02 31.57
N TYR A 3 -28.17 -7.49 30.47
CA TYR A 3 -28.13 -6.04 30.24
C TYR A 3 -29.49 -5.58 29.71
N PRO A 4 -30.10 -4.52 30.25
CA PRO A 4 -31.36 -4.01 29.73
C PRO A 4 -31.11 -3.21 28.45
N HIS A 5 -31.74 -3.63 27.35
CA HIS A 5 -32.05 -2.78 26.21
C HIS A 5 -33.08 -1.75 26.66
N ASP A 6 -32.70 -0.47 26.68
CA ASP A 6 -33.52 0.73 26.43
C ASP A 6 -32.91 1.95 27.13
N MET A 7 -31.83 2.48 26.55
CA MET A 7 -31.36 3.84 26.83
C MET A 7 -30.98 4.47 25.50
N ASN A 8 -31.79 5.43 25.04
CA ASN A 8 -31.48 6.29 23.90
C ASN A 8 -30.33 7.24 24.31
N PRO A 9 -29.13 7.14 23.70
CA PRO A 9 -27.96 7.92 24.13
C PRO A 9 -28.02 9.42 23.75
N TYR A 10 -29.10 9.89 23.11
CA TYR A 10 -29.14 11.20 22.46
C TYR A 10 -29.89 12.31 23.23
N LEU A 11 -30.31 12.09 24.48
CA LEU A 11 -31.06 13.09 25.25
C LEU A 11 -30.20 14.16 25.97
N TYR A 12 -28.89 14.25 25.71
CA TYR A 12 -27.97 15.17 26.40
C TYR A 12 -27.35 16.26 25.52
N TYR A 13 -28.03 16.69 24.44
CA TYR A 13 -27.53 17.75 23.54
C TYR A 13 -28.41 19.00 23.60
N GLY A 14 -28.55 19.58 24.79
CA GLY A 14 -29.05 20.94 24.97
C GLY A 14 -27.87 21.90 25.16
N ASN A 15 -27.61 22.75 24.16
CA ASN A 15 -26.58 23.82 24.13
C ASN A 15 -25.18 23.41 23.64
N LEU A 16 -25.06 23.06 22.35
CA LEU A 16 -23.77 23.17 21.66
C LEU A 16 -23.54 24.64 21.22
N PRO A 17 -22.34 25.21 21.42
CA PRO A 17 -21.98 26.51 20.87
C PRO A 17 -22.08 26.49 19.33
N GLN A 18 -22.34 27.66 18.72
CA GLN A 18 -22.45 27.84 17.27
C GLN A 18 -21.39 27.01 16.51
N PRO A 19 -21.78 26.25 15.47
CA PRO A 19 -20.85 25.37 14.76
C PRO A 19 -19.65 26.15 14.26
N ASN A 20 -18.44 25.69 14.57
CA ASN A 20 -17.22 26.26 14.00
C ASN A 20 -17.29 26.09 12.48
N ARG A 21 -17.35 27.20 11.74
CA ARG A 21 -17.48 27.23 10.27
C ARG A 21 -16.49 26.29 9.57
N GLN A 22 -15.27 26.21 10.07
CA GLN A 22 -14.23 25.33 9.52
C GLN A 22 -14.60 23.84 9.61
N VAL A 23 -15.32 23.43 10.66
CA VAL A 23 -15.80 22.05 10.84
C VAL A 23 -16.90 21.75 9.83
N CYS A 24 -17.84 22.68 9.64
CA CYS A 24 -18.89 22.52 8.63
C CYS A 24 -18.31 22.46 7.21
N ASP A 25 -17.31 23.29 6.91
CA ASP A 25 -16.63 23.30 5.61
C ASP A 25 -15.88 21.96 5.37
N ALA A 26 -15.22 21.40 6.41
CA ALA A 26 -14.56 20.11 6.32
C ALA A 26 -15.54 18.95 6.08
N ILE A 27 -16.68 18.94 6.77
CA ILE A 27 -17.74 17.95 6.57
C ILE A 27 -18.31 18.06 5.15
N LEU A 28 -18.61 19.28 4.67
CA LEU A 28 -19.13 19.49 3.32
C LEU A 28 -18.12 19.04 2.25
N ALA A 29 -16.82 19.28 2.48
CA ALA A 29 -15.76 18.79 1.61
C ALA A 29 -15.71 17.25 1.60
N GLY A 30 -15.87 16.60 2.75
CA GLY A 30 -16.00 15.13 2.85
C GLY A 30 -17.19 14.60 2.05
N ILE A 31 -18.38 15.17 2.25
CA ILE A 31 -19.60 14.82 1.50
C ILE A 31 -19.37 14.89 -0.01
N LYS A 32 -18.70 15.95 -0.48
CA LYS A 32 -18.38 16.11 -1.91
C LYS A 32 -17.44 15.00 -2.42
N ARG A 33 -16.44 14.63 -1.63
CA ARG A 33 -15.48 13.56 -1.96
C ARG A 33 -16.18 12.20 -2.06
N GLU A 34 -16.95 11.81 -1.04
CA GLU A 34 -17.63 10.51 -1.05
C GLU A 34 -18.64 10.42 -2.20
N ALA A 35 -19.40 11.50 -2.46
CA ALA A 35 -20.32 11.51 -3.59
C ALA A 35 -19.61 11.38 -4.95
N THR A 36 -18.39 11.88 -5.06
CA THR A 36 -17.55 11.75 -6.25
C THR A 36 -17.02 10.33 -6.42
N GLU A 37 -16.57 9.69 -5.33
CA GLU A 37 -16.13 8.30 -5.36
C GLU A 37 -17.29 7.34 -5.67
N ILE A 38 -18.47 7.56 -5.07
CA ILE A 38 -19.68 6.77 -5.34
C ILE A 38 -20.07 6.82 -6.83
N ASP A 39 -19.98 8.00 -7.48
CA ASP A 39 -20.21 8.11 -8.92
C ASP A 39 -19.21 7.27 -9.73
N LEU A 40 -17.92 7.40 -9.41
CA LEU A 40 -16.84 6.66 -10.07
C LEU A 40 -17.03 5.15 -9.93
N LEU A 41 -17.20 4.65 -8.71
CA LEU A 41 -17.44 3.24 -8.42
C LEU A 41 -18.72 2.75 -9.09
N GLY A 42 -19.80 3.53 -9.04
CA GLY A 42 -21.08 3.21 -9.67
C GLY A 42 -20.99 3.04 -11.19
N ARG A 43 -20.12 3.81 -11.86
CA ARG A 43 -19.79 3.61 -13.27
C ARG A 43 -18.94 2.36 -13.47
N LEU A 44 -17.92 2.13 -12.64
CA LEU A 44 -17.00 0.99 -12.76
C LEU A 44 -17.68 -0.37 -12.60
N VAL A 45 -18.67 -0.50 -11.71
CA VAL A 45 -19.44 -1.75 -11.53
C VAL A 45 -20.02 -2.27 -12.86
N LYS A 46 -20.41 -1.37 -13.77
CA LYS A 46 -21.01 -1.72 -15.07
C LYS A 46 -20.02 -2.37 -16.03
N PHE A 47 -18.74 -2.07 -15.86
CA PHE A 47 -17.64 -2.57 -16.70
C PHE A 47 -16.83 -3.67 -16.02
N ALA A 48 -17.27 -4.16 -14.85
CA ALA A 48 -16.54 -5.18 -14.10
C ALA A 48 -16.36 -6.48 -14.93
N PRO A 49 -15.12 -6.98 -15.08
CA PRO A 49 -14.81 -8.09 -16.00
C PRO A 49 -15.28 -9.46 -15.49
N ASN A 50 -15.54 -9.59 -14.19
CA ASN A 50 -16.01 -10.82 -13.57
C ASN A 50 -16.72 -10.55 -12.22
N GLN A 51 -17.31 -11.59 -11.64
CA GLN A 51 -18.06 -11.49 -10.38
C GLN A 51 -17.20 -11.10 -9.18
N LYS A 52 -15.91 -11.47 -9.15
CA LYS A 52 -15.01 -11.05 -8.06
C LYS A 52 -14.89 -9.52 -8.07
N HIS A 53 -14.51 -8.95 -9.21
CA HIS A 53 -14.39 -7.50 -9.38
C HIS A 53 -15.70 -6.79 -9.05
N LYS A 54 -16.83 -7.30 -9.55
CA LYS A 54 -18.14 -6.73 -9.28
C LYS A 54 -18.46 -6.69 -7.79
N ARG A 55 -18.19 -7.77 -7.04
CA ARG A 55 -18.42 -7.85 -5.59
C ARG A 55 -17.55 -6.87 -4.81
N GLU A 56 -16.26 -6.80 -5.10
CA GLU A 56 -15.33 -5.91 -4.39
C GLU A 56 -15.70 -4.43 -4.60
N ILE A 57 -16.05 -4.03 -5.83
CA ILE A 57 -16.50 -2.66 -6.11
C ILE A 57 -17.84 -2.38 -5.42
N LEU A 58 -18.80 -3.31 -5.46
CA LEU A 58 -20.09 -3.12 -4.80
C LEU A 58 -19.95 -3.00 -3.29
N GLN A 59 -19.08 -3.79 -2.66
CA GLN A 59 -18.85 -3.66 -1.21
C GLN A 59 -18.26 -2.29 -0.88
N THR A 60 -17.27 -1.84 -1.65
CA THR A 60 -16.67 -0.50 -1.50
C THR A 60 -17.74 0.60 -1.66
N LEU A 61 -18.57 0.49 -2.71
CA LEU A 61 -19.69 1.41 -2.97
C LEU A 61 -20.70 1.48 -1.81
N GLU A 62 -21.03 0.36 -1.17
CA GLU A 62 -21.96 0.35 -0.04
C GLU A 62 -21.35 0.96 1.23
N ASP A 63 -20.06 0.69 1.48
CA ASP A 63 -19.32 1.33 2.58
C ASP A 63 -19.30 2.86 2.40
N GLU A 64 -19.03 3.32 1.17
CA GLU A 64 -19.02 4.75 0.80
C GLU A 64 -20.37 5.44 1.00
N LYS A 65 -21.46 4.80 0.54
CA LYS A 65 -22.81 5.33 0.74
C LYS A 65 -23.14 5.48 2.22
N ALA A 66 -22.78 4.48 3.04
CA ALA A 66 -23.02 4.52 4.46
C ALA A 66 -22.29 5.71 5.12
N TYR A 67 -21.05 5.98 4.69
CA TYR A 67 -20.27 7.09 5.21
C TYR A 67 -20.79 8.46 4.72
N LEU A 68 -21.17 8.59 3.44
CA LEU A 68 -21.84 9.78 2.91
C LEU A 68 -23.12 10.11 3.70
N HIS A 69 -23.92 9.10 4.04
CA HIS A 69 -25.10 9.26 4.88
C HIS A 69 -24.74 9.82 6.27
N GLN A 70 -23.72 9.26 6.93
CA GLN A 70 -23.26 9.74 8.24
C GLN A 70 -22.78 11.20 8.20
N LEU A 71 -21.98 11.58 7.20
CA LEU A 71 -21.53 12.96 7.03
C LEU A 71 -22.69 13.92 6.74
N THR A 72 -23.67 13.48 5.94
CA THR A 72 -24.86 14.27 5.62
C THR A 72 -25.69 14.54 6.88
N ASP A 73 -25.95 13.52 7.69
CA ASP A 73 -26.69 13.66 8.95
C ASP A 73 -25.96 14.60 9.92
N LEU A 74 -24.64 14.47 10.02
CA LEU A 74 -23.81 15.35 10.84
C LEU A 74 -23.85 16.80 10.35
N TYR A 75 -23.78 17.03 9.04
CA TYR A 75 -23.88 18.37 8.46
C TYR A 75 -25.24 19.01 8.74
N VAL A 76 -26.33 18.26 8.56
CA VAL A 76 -27.70 18.74 8.83
C VAL A 76 -27.87 19.04 10.31
N MET A 77 -27.37 18.18 11.20
CA MET A 77 -27.41 18.39 12.66
C MET A 77 -26.73 19.70 13.06
N LEU A 78 -25.55 19.98 12.51
CA LEU A 78 -24.79 21.18 12.86
C LEU A 78 -25.37 22.44 12.23
N THR A 79 -25.81 22.39 10.97
CA THR A 79 -26.17 23.59 10.20
C THR A 79 -27.66 23.86 10.11
N GLY A 80 -28.50 22.86 10.40
CA GLY A 80 -29.94 22.89 10.14
C GLY A 80 -30.31 22.92 8.65
N ARG A 81 -29.36 22.68 7.74
CA ARG A 81 -29.54 22.77 6.29
C ARG A 81 -29.07 21.51 5.60
N GLN A 82 -29.70 21.18 4.48
CA GLN A 82 -29.19 20.15 3.58
C GLN A 82 -27.87 20.61 2.93
N PRO A 83 -26.88 19.73 2.77
CA PRO A 83 -25.64 20.06 2.09
C PRO A 83 -25.91 20.34 0.60
N VAL A 84 -25.25 21.36 0.06
CA VAL A 84 -25.30 21.69 -1.38
C VAL A 84 -23.91 21.52 -1.94
N TYR A 85 -23.75 20.57 -2.86
CA TYR A 85 -22.47 20.22 -3.45
C TYR A 85 -22.68 19.76 -4.91
N GLN A 86 -21.60 19.77 -5.68
CA GLN A 86 -21.55 19.26 -7.03
C GLN A 86 -20.65 18.02 -7.06
N ILE A 87 -21.09 16.97 -7.74
CA ILE A 87 -20.30 15.76 -7.98
C ILE A 87 -19.29 16.05 -9.08
N ASP A 88 -18.01 15.84 -8.82
CA ASP A 88 -16.96 15.96 -9.83
C ASP A 88 -16.85 14.63 -10.57
N GLN A 89 -17.19 14.58 -11.86
CA GLN A 89 -17.06 13.33 -12.62
C GLN A 89 -15.60 13.03 -12.96
N VAL A 90 -15.05 11.97 -12.37
CA VAL A 90 -13.70 11.48 -12.69
C VAL A 90 -13.75 10.68 -14.01
N PRO A 91 -13.18 11.17 -15.12
CA PRO A 91 -13.21 10.47 -16.41
C PRO A 91 -12.28 9.25 -16.37
N PHE A 92 -12.58 8.22 -17.16
CA PHE A 92 -11.69 7.09 -17.43
C PHE A 92 -12.04 6.50 -18.80
N ASP A 93 -11.04 6.01 -19.53
CA ASP A 93 -11.19 5.46 -20.88
C ASP A 93 -11.23 3.92 -20.88
N SER A 94 -10.77 3.28 -19.80
CA SER A 94 -10.81 1.83 -19.61
C SER A 94 -11.22 1.44 -18.19
N TYR A 95 -11.65 0.19 -18.00
CA TYR A 95 -11.99 -0.34 -16.68
C TYR A 95 -10.77 -0.32 -15.75
N GLU A 96 -9.60 -0.69 -16.27
CA GLU A 96 -8.34 -0.73 -15.54
C GLU A 96 -7.90 0.66 -15.08
N GLU A 97 -7.95 1.64 -15.99
CA GLU A 97 -7.67 3.04 -15.64
C GLU A 97 -8.67 3.57 -14.60
N GLY A 98 -9.95 3.19 -14.73
CA GLY A 98 -10.96 3.58 -13.76
C GLY A 98 -10.70 3.01 -12.37
N ILE A 99 -10.29 1.74 -12.25
CA ILE A 99 -9.90 1.14 -10.97
C ILE A 99 -8.66 1.82 -10.39
N GLN A 100 -7.66 2.13 -11.23
CA GLN A 100 -6.48 2.88 -10.80
C GLN A 100 -6.86 4.27 -10.26
N LYS A 101 -7.75 4.98 -10.94
CA LYS A 101 -8.27 6.28 -10.48
C LYS A 101 -9.07 6.16 -9.18
N ALA A 102 -9.87 5.10 -9.02
CA ALA A 102 -10.59 4.86 -7.77
C ALA A 102 -9.60 4.62 -6.60
N TYR A 103 -8.53 3.85 -6.83
CA TYR A 103 -7.47 3.66 -5.85
C TYR A 103 -6.76 4.98 -5.48
N GLU A 104 -6.49 5.84 -6.46
CA GLU A 104 -5.88 7.17 -6.24
C GLU A 104 -6.81 8.09 -5.46
N VAL A 105 -8.12 8.04 -5.73
CA VAL A 105 -9.16 8.78 -4.98
C VAL A 105 -9.17 8.34 -3.52
N ALA A 106 -9.35 7.04 -3.22
CA ALA A 106 -9.34 6.54 -1.84
C ALA A 106 -8.04 6.90 -1.08
N THR A 107 -6.88 6.83 -1.75
CA THR A 107 -5.59 7.19 -1.14
C THR A 107 -5.48 8.70 -0.84
N ARG A 108 -6.01 9.54 -1.73
CA ARG A 108 -6.09 10.99 -1.50
C ARG A 108 -7.08 11.30 -0.38
N ASP A 109 -8.21 10.63 -0.36
CA ASP A 109 -9.31 10.93 0.55
C ASP A 109 -8.96 10.49 1.98
N TYR A 110 -8.16 9.42 2.15
CA TYR A 110 -7.46 9.11 3.41
C TYR A 110 -6.69 10.33 3.95
N LYS A 111 -5.87 10.97 3.11
CA LYS A 111 -5.04 12.11 3.51
C LYS A 111 -5.89 13.33 3.88
N GLU A 112 -6.97 13.58 3.14
CA GLU A 112 -7.89 14.68 3.46
C GLU A 112 -8.71 14.43 4.73
N ASN A 113 -9.10 13.18 4.97
CA ASN A 113 -9.76 12.76 6.21
C ASN A 113 -8.81 12.88 7.39
N TRP A 114 -7.53 12.53 7.23
CA TRP A 114 -6.51 12.75 8.26
C TRP A 114 -6.32 14.24 8.58
N ASN A 115 -6.23 15.10 7.56
CA ASN A 115 -6.17 16.55 7.76
C ASN A 115 -7.41 17.07 8.51
N SER A 116 -8.59 16.58 8.15
CA SER A 116 -9.86 16.94 8.79
C SER A 116 -9.92 16.47 10.24
N TYR A 117 -9.38 15.28 10.54
CA TYR A 117 -9.19 14.79 11.90
C TYR A 117 -8.30 15.73 12.72
N LEU A 118 -7.13 16.13 12.19
CA LEU A 118 -6.21 17.07 12.86
C LEU A 118 -6.89 18.41 13.19
N LEU A 119 -7.77 18.90 12.32
CA LEU A 119 -8.54 20.12 12.53
C LEU A 119 -9.65 19.99 13.59
N THR A 120 -10.09 18.76 13.88
CA THR A 120 -11.31 18.48 14.66
C THR A 120 -11.07 17.63 15.91
N GLN A 121 -9.81 17.39 16.30
CA GLN A 121 -9.38 16.50 17.39
C GLN A 121 -10.05 16.75 18.76
N HIS A 122 -10.61 17.93 18.97
CA HIS A 122 -11.29 18.31 20.21
C HIS A 122 -12.82 18.28 20.11
N SER A 123 -13.37 17.54 19.13
CA SER A 123 -14.80 17.40 18.95
C SER A 123 -15.17 15.95 18.60
N PRO A 124 -16.42 15.52 18.88
CA PRO A 124 -16.93 14.23 18.43
C PRO A 124 -16.85 14.01 16.90
N VAL A 125 -16.71 15.09 16.13
CA VAL A 125 -16.52 15.06 14.67
C VAL A 125 -15.16 14.46 14.30
N GLY A 126 -14.13 14.61 15.14
CA GLY A 126 -12.81 14.04 14.89
C GLY A 126 -12.85 12.53 14.76
N GLU A 127 -13.60 11.85 15.62
CA GLU A 127 -13.73 10.38 15.58
C GLU A 127 -14.38 9.89 14.26
N VAL A 128 -15.28 10.69 13.67
CA VAL A 128 -15.88 10.38 12.37
C VAL A 128 -14.81 10.37 11.28
N PHE A 129 -13.97 11.40 11.22
CA PHE A 129 -12.87 11.47 10.24
C PHE A 129 -11.77 10.43 10.49
N LEU A 130 -11.50 10.07 11.75
CA LEU A 130 -10.56 9.00 12.07
C LEU A 130 -11.10 7.63 11.62
N SER A 131 -12.39 7.36 11.82
CA SER A 131 -13.01 6.14 11.32
C SER A 131 -12.97 6.10 9.79
N ALA A 132 -13.18 7.22 9.12
CA ALA A 132 -13.07 7.34 7.67
C ALA A 132 -11.68 6.97 7.16
N CYS A 133 -10.61 7.46 7.82
CA CYS A 133 -9.23 7.09 7.45
C CYS A 133 -9.03 5.56 7.41
N HIS A 134 -9.61 4.82 8.35
CA HIS A 134 -9.52 3.38 8.34
C HIS A 134 -10.28 2.76 7.16
N ASN A 135 -11.48 3.27 6.86
CA ASN A 135 -12.30 2.80 5.74
C ASN A 135 -11.61 3.04 4.40
N GLU A 136 -11.11 4.26 4.16
CA GLU A 136 -10.38 4.61 2.93
C GLU A 136 -9.17 3.68 2.70
N MET A 137 -8.44 3.36 3.77
CA MET A 137 -7.31 2.44 3.67
C MET A 137 -7.76 1.01 3.32
N HIS A 138 -8.90 0.55 3.84
CA HIS A 138 -9.48 -0.73 3.43
C HIS A 138 -9.93 -0.72 1.97
N HIS A 139 -10.51 0.38 1.49
CA HIS A 139 -10.95 0.54 0.11
C HIS A 139 -9.79 0.57 -0.86
N ALA A 140 -8.76 1.37 -0.58
CA ALA A 140 -7.53 1.40 -1.35
C ALA A 140 -6.90 0.00 -1.47
N ASN A 141 -6.90 -0.79 -0.38
CA ASN A 141 -6.43 -2.17 -0.40
C ASN A 141 -7.31 -3.10 -1.27
N ARG A 142 -8.64 -2.97 -1.22
CA ARG A 142 -9.52 -3.75 -2.11
C ARG A 142 -9.33 -3.36 -3.58
N LEU A 143 -9.34 -2.06 -3.89
CA LEU A 143 -9.23 -1.54 -5.26
C LEU A 143 -7.86 -1.84 -5.88
N SER A 144 -6.78 -1.69 -5.12
CA SER A 144 -5.44 -2.12 -5.55
C SER A 144 -5.41 -3.61 -5.90
N SER A 145 -6.06 -4.47 -5.10
CA SER A 145 -6.16 -5.90 -5.41
C SER A 145 -6.88 -6.20 -6.73
N LEU A 146 -7.77 -5.30 -7.19
CA LEU A 146 -8.46 -5.41 -8.48
C LEU A 146 -7.59 -4.89 -9.63
N SER A 147 -6.90 -3.75 -9.43
CA SER A 147 -5.97 -3.16 -10.40
C SER A 147 -4.83 -4.14 -10.74
N PHE A 148 -4.26 -4.75 -9.69
CA PHE A 148 -3.10 -5.62 -9.79
C PHE A 148 -3.45 -7.08 -10.08
N ASN A 149 -4.68 -7.44 -10.49
CA ASN A 149 -4.99 -8.82 -10.90
C ASN A 149 -5.11 -9.01 -12.43
N GLN A 150 -5.17 -7.93 -13.22
CA GLN A 150 -5.26 -8.04 -14.70
C GLN A 150 -4.15 -7.32 -15.47
N VAL A 151 -3.47 -6.33 -14.87
CA VAL A 151 -2.29 -5.68 -15.49
C VAL A 151 -1.04 -6.07 -14.70
N GLY A 152 0.05 -6.40 -15.40
CA GLY A 152 1.36 -6.61 -14.75
C GLY A 152 1.79 -5.36 -13.99
N ILE A 153 2.45 -5.51 -12.84
CA ILE A 153 3.01 -4.36 -12.11
C ILE A 153 4.10 -3.75 -12.98
N GLU A 154 4.07 -2.45 -13.24
CA GLU A 154 5.16 -1.78 -13.94
C GLU A 154 6.40 -1.80 -13.03
N LEU A 155 7.40 -2.62 -13.37
CA LEU A 155 8.60 -2.76 -12.56
C LEU A 155 9.59 -1.65 -12.90
N LYS A 156 9.49 -0.55 -12.17
CA LYS A 156 10.42 0.59 -12.20
C LYS A 156 10.69 1.09 -10.79
N ASP A 157 11.71 1.92 -10.65
CA ASP A 157 12.00 2.58 -9.38
C ASP A 157 11.06 3.77 -9.16
N TYR A 158 10.20 3.68 -8.14
CA TYR A 158 9.24 4.72 -7.77
C TYR A 158 9.86 5.84 -6.90
N GLY A 159 11.13 5.70 -6.48
CA GLY A 159 11.87 6.76 -5.79
C GLY A 159 11.24 7.17 -4.48
N LYS A 160 11.29 8.46 -4.12
CA LYS A 160 10.83 8.97 -2.81
C LYS A 160 9.30 9.13 -2.70
N THR A 161 8.52 8.69 -3.67
CA THR A 161 7.07 8.87 -3.63
C THR A 161 6.42 7.90 -2.64
N PRO A 162 5.37 8.32 -1.90
CA PRO A 162 4.51 7.38 -1.19
C PRO A 162 4.02 6.29 -2.14
N PHE A 163 4.23 5.03 -1.79
CA PHE A 163 4.04 3.91 -2.71
C PHE A 163 3.50 2.68 -1.98
N VAL A 164 2.45 2.08 -2.53
CA VAL A 164 1.86 0.82 -2.07
C VAL A 164 1.89 -0.16 -3.24
N VAL A 165 2.35 -1.38 -2.96
CA VAL A 165 2.48 -2.41 -3.97
C VAL A 165 2.20 -3.78 -3.36
N ASN A 166 1.59 -4.67 -4.15
CA ASN A 166 1.62 -6.09 -3.82
C ASN A 166 3.04 -6.62 -4.08
N ILE A 167 3.87 -6.62 -3.02
CA ILE A 167 5.29 -6.96 -3.13
C ILE A 167 5.53 -8.41 -3.53
N GLU A 168 4.67 -9.34 -3.09
CA GLU A 168 4.71 -10.74 -3.50
C GLU A 168 4.57 -10.85 -5.02
N LYS A 169 3.52 -10.21 -5.58
CA LYS A 169 3.30 -10.22 -7.03
C LYS A 169 4.46 -9.56 -7.77
N ALA A 170 4.94 -8.39 -7.31
CA ALA A 170 6.05 -7.68 -7.95
C ALA A 170 7.31 -8.56 -8.00
N THR A 171 7.63 -9.19 -6.87
CA THR A 171 8.79 -10.09 -6.71
C THR A 171 8.68 -11.31 -7.62
N LYS A 172 7.52 -11.98 -7.64
CA LYS A 172 7.30 -13.16 -8.51
C LYS A 172 7.29 -12.81 -9.99
N GLN A 173 6.82 -11.61 -10.36
CA GLN A 173 6.79 -11.13 -11.74
C GLN A 173 8.19 -10.74 -12.27
N ASN A 174 9.09 -10.26 -11.41
CA ASN A 174 10.43 -9.84 -11.80
C ASN A 174 11.24 -11.03 -12.36
N ASN A 175 11.82 -10.87 -13.55
CA ASN A 175 12.70 -11.87 -14.19
C ASN A 175 14.13 -11.38 -14.37
N THR A 176 14.46 -10.18 -13.87
CA THR A 176 15.83 -9.65 -13.90
C THR A 176 16.61 -10.14 -12.69
N TYR A 177 17.94 -10.20 -12.81
CA TYR A 177 18.81 -10.47 -11.67
C TYR A 177 18.59 -9.44 -10.55
N ARG A 178 18.49 -8.15 -10.89
CA ARG A 178 18.15 -7.07 -9.95
C ARG A 178 17.34 -5.97 -10.63
N THR A 179 16.24 -5.54 -10.02
CA THR A 179 15.51 -4.32 -10.40
C THR A 179 15.22 -3.50 -9.14
N ALA A 180 15.65 -2.25 -9.11
CA ALA A 180 15.24 -1.30 -8.08
C ALA A 180 13.75 -0.99 -8.24
N LEU A 181 12.98 -1.18 -7.17
CA LEU A 181 11.55 -0.89 -7.13
C LEU A 181 11.27 0.42 -6.39
N TRP A 182 12.06 0.75 -5.37
CA TRP A 182 11.88 1.98 -4.60
C TRP A 182 13.20 2.40 -3.96
N THR A 183 13.69 3.60 -4.24
CA THR A 183 14.92 4.15 -3.64
C THR A 183 14.62 5.47 -2.93
N GLY A 184 14.71 5.44 -1.60
CA GLY A 184 14.53 6.60 -0.73
C GLY A 184 15.84 7.17 -0.19
N ASP A 185 15.74 8.00 0.84
CA ASP A 185 16.92 8.56 1.53
C ASP A 185 17.52 7.61 2.58
N HIS A 186 16.74 6.65 3.06
CA HIS A 186 17.10 5.81 4.21
C HIS A 186 17.01 4.32 3.94
N LEU A 187 16.30 3.91 2.89
CA LEU A 187 16.26 2.53 2.46
C LEU A 187 16.04 2.41 0.96
N GLN A 188 16.39 1.26 0.42
CA GLN A 188 16.13 0.88 -0.96
C GLN A 188 15.52 -0.51 -1.03
N VAL A 189 14.49 -0.70 -1.86
CA VAL A 189 13.86 -1.99 -2.15
C VAL A 189 14.24 -2.42 -3.56
N THR A 190 14.79 -3.62 -3.69
CA THR A 190 15.12 -4.26 -4.97
C THR A 190 14.43 -5.62 -5.10
N LEU A 191 14.11 -6.01 -6.33
CA LEU A 191 13.57 -7.32 -6.69
C LEU A 191 14.67 -8.14 -7.36
N MET A 192 14.77 -9.42 -7.02
CA MET A 192 15.79 -10.30 -7.60
C MET A 192 15.20 -11.64 -8.05
N CYS A 193 15.79 -12.17 -9.12
CA CYS A 193 15.49 -13.49 -9.66
C CYS A 193 16.81 -14.24 -9.86
N ILE A 194 17.09 -15.19 -8.97
CA ILE A 194 18.32 -15.99 -9.04
C ILE A 194 18.02 -17.30 -9.77
N GLY A 195 18.80 -17.57 -10.83
CA GLY A 195 18.70 -18.79 -11.63
C GLY A 195 18.93 -20.05 -10.80
N VAL A 196 18.56 -21.21 -11.34
CA VAL A 196 18.79 -22.50 -10.67
C VAL A 196 20.29 -22.79 -10.60
N GLY A 197 20.81 -23.06 -9.41
CA GLY A 197 22.24 -23.29 -9.19
C GLY A 197 23.10 -22.02 -9.15
N ASP A 198 22.52 -20.86 -9.52
CA ASP A 198 23.19 -19.57 -9.36
C ASP A 198 23.11 -19.08 -7.91
N ASP A 199 23.96 -18.10 -7.60
CA ASP A 199 23.94 -17.37 -6.34
C ASP A 199 23.96 -15.86 -6.59
N ILE A 200 23.66 -15.08 -5.55
CA ILE A 200 23.81 -13.62 -5.58
C ILE A 200 25.27 -13.28 -5.89
N GLY A 201 26.19 -13.87 -5.15
CA GLY A 201 27.60 -13.48 -5.12
C GLY A 201 28.02 -13.27 -3.68
N LEU A 202 29.29 -13.56 -3.38
CA LEU A 202 29.82 -13.32 -2.03
C LEU A 202 30.10 -11.83 -1.86
N GLU A 203 29.33 -11.18 -0.99
CA GLU A 203 29.33 -9.73 -0.79
C GLU A 203 29.53 -9.37 0.69
N VAL A 204 29.87 -8.11 0.94
CA VAL A 204 29.92 -7.50 2.28
C VAL A 204 29.63 -6.01 2.16
N HIS A 205 28.70 -5.51 2.97
CA HIS A 205 28.42 -4.07 3.06
C HIS A 205 28.85 -3.55 4.44
N PRO A 206 29.93 -2.74 4.55
CA PRO A 206 30.48 -2.35 5.85
C PRO A 206 29.53 -1.50 6.71
N THR A 207 28.59 -0.79 6.10
CA THR A 207 27.73 0.21 6.77
C THR A 207 26.24 0.04 6.50
N VAL A 208 25.84 -1.02 5.79
CA VAL A 208 24.47 -1.24 5.35
C VAL A 208 23.96 -2.54 5.96
N ASP A 209 22.86 -2.44 6.70
CA ASP A 209 22.08 -3.62 7.04
C ASP A 209 21.22 -4.00 5.83
N GLN A 210 21.12 -5.30 5.57
CA GLN A 210 20.30 -5.82 4.48
C GLN A 210 19.28 -6.82 5.01
N PHE A 211 18.05 -6.67 4.55
CA PHE A 211 16.96 -7.61 4.79
C PHE A 211 16.59 -8.27 3.46
N LEU A 212 16.47 -9.59 3.42
CA LEU A 212 15.96 -10.32 2.25
C LEU A 212 14.73 -11.11 2.65
N ARG A 213 13.72 -11.18 1.77
CA ARG A 213 12.57 -12.07 1.95
C ARG A 213 12.35 -12.91 0.71
N ILE A 214 12.17 -14.22 0.93
CA ILE A 214 11.92 -15.19 -0.12
C ILE A 214 10.43 -15.30 -0.38
N GLU A 215 10.01 -15.03 -1.61
CA GLU A 215 8.62 -15.15 -2.06
C GLU A 215 8.38 -16.44 -2.87
N GLN A 216 9.44 -17.04 -3.43
CA GLN A 216 9.37 -18.32 -4.14
C GLN A 216 10.74 -18.98 -4.24
N GLY A 217 10.82 -20.27 -3.93
CA GLY A 217 11.98 -21.11 -4.21
C GLY A 217 12.67 -21.63 -2.95
N ARG A 218 13.85 -22.20 -3.13
CA ARG A 218 14.67 -22.70 -2.03
C ARG A 218 16.08 -22.19 -2.20
N GLY A 219 16.69 -21.75 -1.11
CA GLY A 219 18.08 -21.32 -1.10
C GLY A 219 18.86 -21.84 0.09
N LEU A 220 20.17 -21.62 0.03
CA LEU A 220 21.09 -21.77 1.13
C LEU A 220 21.71 -20.41 1.40
N VAL A 221 21.47 -19.85 2.58
CA VAL A 221 22.16 -18.64 3.04
C VAL A 221 23.43 -19.05 3.77
N GLN A 222 24.50 -18.30 3.53
CA GLN A 222 25.78 -18.45 4.21
C GLN A 222 26.26 -17.08 4.70
N MET A 223 26.67 -16.96 5.96
CA MET A 223 27.16 -15.70 6.53
C MET A 223 28.36 -15.92 7.46
N GLY A 224 29.19 -14.89 7.63
CA GLY A 224 30.29 -14.92 8.60
C GLY A 224 31.11 -13.63 8.69
N ASP A 225 32.09 -13.61 9.59
CA ASP A 225 32.95 -12.44 9.85
C ASP A 225 34.06 -12.23 8.81
N SER A 226 34.33 -13.22 7.96
CA SER A 226 35.34 -13.12 6.91
C SER A 226 34.96 -13.95 5.70
N LYS A 227 35.42 -13.55 4.51
CA LYS A 227 35.19 -14.27 3.25
C LYS A 227 35.55 -15.76 3.29
N ASP A 228 36.55 -16.14 4.10
CA ASP A 228 37.07 -17.50 4.21
C ASP A 228 36.39 -18.30 5.35
N ARG A 229 35.46 -17.69 6.10
CA ARG A 229 34.77 -18.31 7.24
C ARG A 229 33.30 -17.89 7.28
N LEU A 230 32.47 -18.63 6.54
CA LEU A 230 31.01 -18.52 6.53
C LEU A 230 30.40 -19.62 7.42
N ASP A 231 30.50 -19.44 8.73
CA ASP A 231 30.14 -20.41 9.76
C ASP A 231 28.62 -20.51 10.01
N PHE A 232 27.88 -19.44 9.72
CA PHE A 232 26.42 -19.50 9.68
C PHE A 232 25.95 -20.07 8.34
N ARG A 233 25.14 -21.14 8.37
CA ARG A 233 24.49 -21.72 7.20
C ARG A 233 23.06 -22.11 7.52
N ALA A 234 22.10 -21.70 6.69
CA ALA A 234 20.70 -22.06 6.87
C ALA A 234 20.00 -22.28 5.53
N GLU A 235 19.12 -23.28 5.47
CA GLU A 235 18.21 -23.44 4.33
C GLU A 235 17.03 -22.47 4.48
N VAL A 236 16.63 -21.87 3.36
CA VAL A 236 15.55 -20.89 3.32
C VAL A 236 14.55 -21.27 2.22
N TYR A 237 13.29 -20.91 2.45
CA TYR A 237 12.15 -21.26 1.62
C TYR A 237 11.21 -20.06 1.50
N ASP A 238 10.14 -20.20 0.72
CA ASP A 238 8.99 -19.29 0.73
C ASP A 238 8.63 -18.87 2.18
N ASP A 239 8.34 -17.57 2.37
CA ASP A 239 8.04 -16.90 3.65
C ASP A 239 9.23 -16.67 4.61
N TYR A 240 10.43 -17.14 4.30
CA TYR A 240 11.60 -16.86 5.15
C TYR A 240 12.11 -15.44 4.93
N ALA A 241 12.53 -14.81 6.05
CA ALA A 241 13.29 -13.57 6.07
C ALA A 241 14.73 -13.84 6.50
N ILE A 242 15.67 -13.07 5.95
CA ILE A 242 17.09 -13.13 6.23
C ILE A 242 17.54 -11.74 6.65
N MET A 243 18.11 -11.62 7.84
CA MET A 243 18.72 -10.41 8.34
C MET A 243 20.24 -10.53 8.18
N VAL A 244 20.84 -9.64 7.41
CA VAL A 244 22.28 -9.55 7.18
C VAL A 244 22.78 -8.26 7.83
N PRO A 245 23.43 -8.34 9.01
CA PRO A 245 24.01 -7.16 9.65
C PRO A 245 25.19 -6.59 8.86
N ALA A 246 25.37 -5.28 8.93
CA ALA A 246 26.50 -4.57 8.36
C ALA A 246 27.84 -5.24 8.75
N GLY A 247 28.73 -5.36 7.77
CA GLY A 247 30.06 -5.97 7.91
C GLY A 247 30.09 -7.50 7.84
N LYS A 248 28.95 -8.20 7.78
CA LYS A 248 28.94 -9.65 7.56
C LYS A 248 29.15 -9.98 6.08
N TRP A 249 30.11 -10.86 5.83
CA TRP A 249 30.22 -11.54 4.54
C TRP A 249 29.03 -12.46 4.38
N HIS A 250 28.36 -12.42 3.23
CA HIS A 250 27.14 -13.18 3.01
C HIS A 250 26.98 -13.60 1.54
N ASN A 251 26.26 -14.70 1.34
CA ASN A 251 25.83 -15.17 0.02
C ASN A 251 24.51 -15.94 0.16
N LEU A 252 23.73 -15.97 -0.92
CA LEU A 252 22.51 -16.77 -1.05
C LEU A 252 22.56 -17.53 -2.37
N THR A 253 22.62 -18.85 -2.28
CA THR A 253 22.64 -19.75 -3.44
C THR A 253 21.26 -20.37 -3.64
N ASN A 254 20.75 -20.37 -4.87
CA ASN A 254 19.54 -21.11 -5.23
C ASN A 254 19.83 -22.61 -5.31
N THR A 255 19.34 -23.36 -4.32
CA THR A 255 19.49 -24.82 -4.22
C THR A 255 18.23 -25.58 -4.67
N GLY A 256 17.22 -24.86 -5.15
CA GLY A 256 15.97 -25.41 -5.66
C GLY A 256 16.05 -25.83 -7.14
N ASN A 257 14.89 -26.17 -7.70
CA ASN A 257 14.71 -26.59 -9.09
C ASN A 257 13.95 -25.56 -9.96
N LYS A 258 13.72 -24.36 -9.42
CA LYS A 258 13.04 -23.23 -10.08
C LYS A 258 13.74 -21.93 -9.68
N PRO A 259 13.54 -20.82 -10.41
CA PRO A 259 14.11 -19.54 -10.03
C PRO A 259 13.70 -19.13 -8.61
N LEU A 260 14.68 -18.67 -7.85
CA LEU A 260 14.51 -18.11 -6.51
C LEU A 260 14.10 -16.64 -6.66
N LYS A 261 12.87 -16.32 -6.24
CA LYS A 261 12.30 -14.98 -6.27
C LYS A 261 12.35 -14.40 -4.87
N LEU A 262 13.01 -13.25 -4.74
CA LEU A 262 13.13 -12.55 -3.48
C LEU A 262 13.14 -11.04 -3.71
N TYR A 263 12.84 -10.28 -2.67
CA TYR A 263 13.17 -8.87 -2.61
C TYR A 263 14.19 -8.62 -1.51
N SER A 264 14.98 -7.58 -1.70
CA SER A 264 15.99 -7.12 -0.74
C SER A 264 15.73 -5.67 -0.36
N ILE A 265 15.88 -5.36 0.92
CA ILE A 265 15.83 -4.02 1.49
C ILE A 265 17.21 -3.69 2.06
N TYR A 266 17.83 -2.64 1.53
CA TYR A 266 19.08 -2.07 2.03
C TYR A 266 18.78 -0.85 2.89
N ALA A 267 19.45 -0.69 4.03
CA ALA A 267 19.37 0.52 4.84
C ALA A 267 20.77 0.93 5.36
N PRO A 268 21.36 2.04 4.84
CA PRO A 268 20.88 2.94 3.79
C PRO A 268 20.84 2.32 2.37
N PRO A 269 20.34 3.05 1.34
CA PRO A 269 20.38 2.59 -0.06
C PRO A 269 21.79 2.19 -0.53
N GLU A 270 21.88 1.12 -1.32
CA GLU A 270 23.16 0.60 -1.84
C GLU A 270 23.36 0.95 -3.32
N HIS A 271 22.35 0.76 -4.17
CA HIS A 271 22.46 0.94 -5.62
C HIS A 271 21.89 2.29 -6.09
N PRO A 272 22.31 2.81 -7.25
CA PRO A 272 21.71 4.01 -7.84
C PRO A 272 20.20 3.87 -8.10
N PHE A 273 19.48 5.00 -8.03
CA PHE A 273 18.07 5.07 -8.43
C PHE A 273 17.87 4.54 -9.85
N GLY A 274 16.85 3.70 -10.05
CA GLY A 274 16.50 3.13 -11.35
C GLY A 274 17.40 1.98 -11.81
N THR A 275 18.23 1.42 -10.93
CA THR A 275 19.11 0.28 -11.26
C THR A 275 18.32 -0.91 -11.81
N VAL A 276 18.72 -1.40 -12.98
CA VAL A 276 18.21 -2.66 -13.57
C VAL A 276 19.38 -3.45 -14.12
N HIS A 277 19.68 -4.59 -13.48
CA HIS A 277 20.63 -5.59 -13.96
C HIS A 277 19.84 -6.78 -14.49
N ARG A 278 19.83 -6.97 -15.82
CA ARG A 278 19.05 -8.07 -16.43
C ARG A 278 19.68 -9.40 -16.06
N THR A 279 21.00 -9.47 -16.07
CA THR A 279 21.78 -10.65 -15.73
C THR A 279 22.70 -10.42 -14.55
N LYS A 280 23.20 -11.50 -13.95
CA LYS A 280 24.25 -11.42 -12.94
C LYS A 280 25.53 -10.79 -13.48
N ALA A 281 25.87 -11.05 -14.75
CA ALA A 281 27.05 -10.47 -15.37
C ALA A 281 26.97 -8.94 -15.42
N ASP A 282 25.79 -8.39 -15.75
CA ASP A 282 25.55 -6.94 -15.76
C ASP A 282 25.81 -6.33 -14.37
N ALA A 283 25.35 -7.02 -13.31
CA ALA A 283 25.57 -6.57 -11.93
C ALA A 283 27.05 -6.59 -11.55
N MET A 284 27.75 -7.69 -11.85
CA MET A 284 29.17 -7.83 -11.56
C MET A 284 30.03 -6.84 -12.37
N GLU A 285 29.58 -6.39 -13.54
CA GLU A 285 30.27 -5.37 -14.33
C GLU A 285 30.05 -3.96 -13.76
N ALA A 286 28.85 -3.67 -13.25
CA ALA A 286 28.52 -2.37 -12.65
C ALA A 286 29.20 -2.13 -11.28
N GLU A 287 29.55 -3.21 -10.56
CA GLU A 287 30.15 -3.18 -9.23
C GLU A 287 31.69 -3.27 -9.24
N ARG A 288 32.31 -3.21 -10.41
CA ARG A 288 33.79 -3.24 -10.59
C ARG A 288 34.48 -1.92 -10.34
#